data_AF-A0A7S0BJV3-F1
#
_entry.id   AF-A0A7S0BJV3-F1
#
_cell.length_a   1.000
_cell.length_b   1.000
_cell.length_c   1.000
_cell.angle_alpha   90.00
_cell.angle_beta   90.00
_cell.angle_gamma   90.00
#
_symmetry.space_group_name_H-M   'P 1'
#
loop_
_entity.id
_entity.type
_entity.pdbx_description
1 polymer ?
#
loop_
_entity_poly.entity_id
_entity_poly.type
_entity_poly.pdbx_seq_one_letter_code
_entity_poly.pdbx_strand_id
1 'polypeptide(L)'
;MLLRSVLRSVNSELSFFNYPSYVGALSTRVFGQNLKVLAKVDSTQDAIMRMDSLPAEGYTCVADIQTSGRGRGGNQWESPLGCLMFSFLCMIRNPARLGAMQHLVSLALARTANEVARVRIKWPNDIYSSAAYGNHKPMQKVAGIIINSSSISSLEFLAIVGVGVNVENDHPTTCLRSIAVGDPEVVTRG
;
A
#
# COMPACT_ATOMS: atom_id res chain seq x y z
N MET A 1 28.59 3.30 2.32
CA MET A 1 27.51 4.27 2.58
C MET A 1 26.65 4.30 1.33
N LEU A 2 25.52 3.58 1.30
CA LEU A 2 24.59 3.63 0.16
C LEU A 2 23.88 4.99 0.22
N LEU A 3 24.09 5.86 -0.79
CA LEU A 3 23.35 7.11 -0.90
C LEU A 3 21.86 6.78 -1.04
N ARG A 4 21.04 7.28 -0.12
CA ARG A 4 19.59 7.30 -0.29
C ARG A 4 19.27 8.25 -1.44
N SER A 5 18.74 7.74 -2.54
CA SER A 5 18.32 8.58 -3.66
C SER A 5 16.81 8.80 -3.59
N VAL A 6 16.39 10.07 -3.59
CA VAL A 6 14.98 10.44 -3.70
C VAL A 6 14.82 11.14 -5.02
N LEU A 7 13.99 10.56 -5.88
CA LEU A 7 13.61 11.21 -7.11
C LEU A 7 12.32 11.98 -6.86
N ARG A 8 12.49 13.28 -6.55
CA ARG A 8 11.38 14.22 -6.46
C ARG A 8 10.99 14.66 -7.86
N SER A 9 9.75 14.41 -8.26
CA SER A 9 9.21 14.98 -9.50
C SER A 9 8.59 16.36 -9.21
N VAL A 10 8.36 17.16 -10.25
CA VAL A 10 7.69 18.48 -10.13
C VAL A 10 6.33 18.37 -9.42
N ASN A 11 5.65 17.22 -9.52
CA ASN A 11 4.39 16.95 -8.81
C ASN A 11 4.56 16.54 -7.33
N SER A 12 5.77 16.52 -6.78
CA SER A 12 6.02 16.13 -5.38
C SER A 12 5.91 17.28 -4.38
N GLU A 13 5.98 18.53 -4.84
CA GLU A 13 5.85 19.72 -3.97
C GLU A 13 4.43 19.90 -3.40
N LEU A 14 3.44 19.28 -4.05
CA LEU A 14 2.04 19.27 -3.62
C LEU A 14 1.67 18.01 -2.83
N SER A 15 2.64 17.15 -2.51
CA SER A 15 2.35 15.88 -1.85
C SER A 15 2.17 16.05 -0.34
N PHE A 16 1.21 15.32 0.22
CA PHE A 16 0.98 15.23 1.67
C PHE A 16 1.93 14.24 2.36
N PHE A 17 2.74 13.50 1.59
CA PHE A 17 3.66 12.52 2.12
C PHE A 17 4.78 13.16 2.96
N ASN A 18 4.80 12.84 4.26
CA ASN A 18 5.83 13.34 5.19
C ASN A 18 7.15 12.58 5.02
N TYR A 19 7.98 13.07 4.10
CA TYR A 19 9.28 12.48 3.80
C TYR A 19 10.25 12.43 5.00
N PRO A 20 10.43 13.50 5.81
CA PRO A 20 11.28 13.43 6.99
C PRO A 20 10.88 12.32 7.97
N SER A 21 9.59 12.20 8.30
CA SER A 21 9.09 11.13 9.18
C SER A 21 9.31 9.74 8.58
N TYR A 22 9.08 9.57 7.27
CA TYR A 22 9.34 8.32 6.57
C TYR A 22 10.80 7.88 6.70
N VAL A 23 11.74 8.78 6.39
CA VAL A 23 13.18 8.50 6.43
C VAL A 23 13.68 8.20 7.84
N GLY A 24 13.13 8.91 8.84
CA GLY A 24 13.46 8.72 10.25
C GLY A 24 12.97 7.38 10.79
N ALA A 25 11.83 6.88 10.29
CA ALA A 25 11.25 5.59 10.70
C ALA A 25 11.76 4.38 9.87
N LEU A 26 12.28 4.60 8.65
CA LEU A 26 12.65 3.51 7.74
C LEU A 26 13.92 2.76 8.20
N SER A 27 13.73 1.51 8.62
CA SER A 27 14.78 0.61 9.12
C SER A 27 15.27 -0.44 8.11
N THR A 28 14.59 -0.56 6.97
CA THR A 28 14.93 -1.53 5.91
C THR A 28 16.24 -1.17 5.20
N ARG A 29 16.90 -2.14 4.56
CA ARG A 29 18.12 -1.88 3.76
C ARG A 29 17.89 -1.83 2.25
N VAL A 30 16.77 -2.38 1.78
CA VAL A 30 16.46 -2.55 0.36
C VAL A 30 15.16 -1.83 0.02
N PHE A 31 14.03 -2.31 0.54
CA PHE A 31 12.70 -1.78 0.24
C PHE A 31 12.52 -0.35 0.78
N GLY A 32 12.09 0.57 -0.08
CA GLY A 32 11.79 1.95 0.31
C GLY A 32 12.99 2.91 0.39
N GLN A 33 14.22 2.40 0.21
CA GLN A 33 15.41 3.25 0.22
C GLN A 33 15.49 4.15 -1.03
N ASN A 34 15.00 3.65 -2.17
CA ASN A 34 14.80 4.43 -3.38
C ASN A 34 13.30 4.70 -3.52
N LEU A 35 12.91 5.96 -3.27
CA LEU A 35 11.51 6.36 -3.17
C LEU A 35 11.18 7.43 -4.21
N LYS A 36 10.05 7.23 -4.89
CA LYS A 36 9.37 8.26 -5.68
C LYS A 36 8.03 8.59 -5.06
N VAL A 37 7.83 9.88 -4.84
CA VAL A 37 6.63 10.45 -4.22
C VAL A 37 5.89 11.25 -5.30
N LEU A 38 4.58 11.01 -5.44
CA LEU A 38 3.73 11.68 -6.42
C LEU A 38 2.45 12.17 -5.73
N ALA A 39 2.10 13.45 -5.84
CA ALA A 39 0.81 13.91 -5.30
C ALA A 39 -0.38 13.22 -5.98
N LYS A 40 -0.28 12.99 -7.30
CA LYS A 40 -1.33 12.36 -8.10
C LYS A 40 -0.73 11.53 -9.23
N VAL A 41 -1.30 10.35 -9.46
CA VAL A 41 -0.90 9.42 -10.52
C VAL A 41 -2.12 8.62 -10.97
N ASP A 42 -2.05 7.92 -12.09
CA ASP A 42 -3.07 6.93 -12.46
C ASP A 42 -2.99 5.69 -11.56
N SER A 43 -1.81 5.09 -11.45
CA SER A 43 -1.51 3.93 -10.63
C SER A 43 -0.01 3.92 -10.29
N THR A 44 0.32 3.69 -9.03
CA THR A 44 1.71 3.56 -8.54
C THR A 44 2.43 2.36 -9.17
N GLN A 45 1.70 1.29 -9.54
CA GLN A 45 2.29 0.18 -10.28
C GLN A 45 2.64 0.58 -11.71
N ASP A 46 1.76 1.33 -12.39
CA ASP A 46 2.04 1.80 -13.76
C ASP A 46 3.19 2.80 -13.79
N ALA A 47 3.29 3.64 -12.75
CA ALA A 47 4.42 4.55 -12.61
C ALA A 47 5.77 3.82 -12.55
N ILE A 48 5.81 2.61 -11.96
CA ILE A 48 7.00 1.76 -11.96
C ILE A 48 7.17 1.07 -13.32
N MET A 49 6.10 0.53 -13.91
CA MET A 49 6.17 -0.18 -15.20
C MET A 49 6.55 0.72 -16.38
N ARG A 50 6.24 2.02 -16.33
CA ARG A 50 6.57 3.00 -17.38
C ARG A 50 7.99 3.58 -17.28
N MET A 51 8.82 3.08 -16.38
CA MET A 51 10.20 3.54 -16.30
C MET A 51 11.00 3.03 -17.49
N ASP A 52 11.83 3.89 -18.10
CA ASP A 52 12.65 3.55 -19.27
C ASP A 52 13.66 2.42 -18.96
N SER A 53 14.06 2.29 -17.70
CA SER A 53 14.94 1.24 -17.20
C SER A 53 14.33 0.58 -15.96
N LEU A 54 14.50 -0.74 -15.84
CA LEU A 54 14.11 -1.48 -14.65
C LEU A 54 14.83 -0.93 -13.41
N PRO A 55 14.11 -0.38 -12.40
CA PRO A 55 14.77 0.12 -11.21
C PRO A 55 15.25 -1.03 -10.32
N ALA A 56 16.16 -0.73 -9.40
CA ALA A 56 16.69 -1.71 -8.47
C ALA A 56 15.59 -2.32 -7.58
N GLU A 57 15.84 -3.54 -7.10
CA GLU A 57 14.98 -4.21 -6.12
C GLU A 57 14.72 -3.30 -4.90
N GLY A 58 13.46 -3.25 -4.46
CA GLY A 58 13.03 -2.38 -3.38
C GLY A 58 12.70 -0.95 -3.77
N TYR A 59 12.79 -0.59 -5.05
CA TYR A 59 12.28 0.69 -5.54
C TYR A 59 10.78 0.81 -5.22
N THR A 60 10.41 1.92 -4.57
CA THR A 60 9.05 2.18 -4.09
C THR A 60 8.49 3.45 -4.71
N CYS A 61 7.25 3.38 -5.18
CA CYS A 61 6.47 4.54 -5.60
C CYS A 61 5.30 4.71 -4.63
N VAL A 62 5.15 5.88 -4.03
CA VAL A 62 4.01 6.26 -3.20
C VAL A 62 3.24 7.39 -3.88
N ALA A 63 1.92 7.40 -3.72
CA ALA A 63 1.10 8.51 -4.18
C ALA A 63 -0.01 8.87 -3.19
N ASP A 64 -0.39 10.14 -3.14
CA ASP A 64 -1.52 10.59 -2.31
C ASP A 64 -2.86 10.25 -2.98
N ILE A 65 -2.93 10.34 -4.31
CA ILE A 65 -4.13 10.04 -5.11
C ILE A 65 -3.79 9.17 -6.32
N GLN A 66 -4.53 8.09 -6.51
CA GLN A 66 -4.58 7.32 -7.76
C GLN A 66 -5.90 7.57 -8.51
N THR A 67 -5.85 8.07 -9.75
CA THR A 67 -7.06 8.30 -10.56
C THR A 67 -7.62 7.04 -11.20
N SER A 68 -6.78 6.01 -11.35
CA SER A 68 -7.12 4.74 -12.00
C SER A 68 -6.52 3.58 -11.19
N GLY A 69 -6.64 3.67 -9.87
CA GLY A 69 -6.18 2.64 -8.94
C GLY A 69 -6.77 1.28 -9.29
N ARG A 70 -5.95 0.23 -9.25
CA ARG A 70 -6.37 -1.12 -9.65
C ARG A 70 -6.61 -2.02 -8.46
N GLY A 71 -7.61 -2.88 -8.59
CA GLY A 71 -7.87 -4.06 -7.78
C GLY A 71 -7.77 -5.34 -8.60
N ARG A 72 -8.03 -6.49 -7.98
CA ARG A 72 -8.04 -7.80 -8.67
C ARG A 72 -9.25 -7.93 -9.58
N GLY A 73 -9.12 -8.72 -10.65
CA GLY A 73 -10.22 -9.07 -11.53
C GLY A 73 -10.84 -7.87 -12.27
N GLY A 74 -10.05 -6.81 -12.50
CA GLY A 74 -10.53 -5.59 -13.17
C GLY A 74 -11.26 -4.59 -12.26
N ASN A 75 -11.42 -4.88 -10.97
CA ASN A 75 -11.99 -3.92 -10.02
C ASN A 75 -11.13 -2.66 -9.91
N GLN A 76 -11.76 -1.52 -9.62
CA GLN A 76 -11.07 -0.27 -9.34
C GLN A 76 -10.82 -0.14 -7.84
N TRP A 77 -9.68 0.45 -7.47
CA TRP A 77 -9.42 0.90 -6.10
C TRP A 77 -9.66 2.40 -6.01
N GLU A 78 -10.66 2.79 -5.22
CA GLU A 78 -10.91 4.19 -4.87
C GLU A 78 -9.90 4.64 -3.79
N SER A 79 -9.17 5.73 -4.06
CA SER A 79 -8.21 6.30 -3.12
C SER A 79 -8.49 7.79 -2.90
N PRO A 80 -9.51 8.16 -2.11
CA PRO A 80 -9.65 9.52 -1.60
C PRO A 80 -8.40 9.93 -0.82
N LEU A 81 -8.21 11.25 -0.68
CA LEU A 81 -7.07 11.79 0.07
C LEU A 81 -7.05 11.22 1.50
N GLY A 82 -5.89 10.75 1.96
CA GLY A 82 -5.74 10.05 3.25
C GLY A 82 -5.63 8.52 3.13
N CYS A 83 -5.75 7.97 1.93
CA CYS A 83 -5.33 6.60 1.64
C CYS A 83 -3.79 6.54 1.51
N LEU A 84 -3.18 5.48 2.06
CA LEU A 84 -1.80 5.13 1.78
C LEU A 84 -1.76 4.24 0.54
N MET A 85 -1.31 4.80 -0.58
CA MET A 85 -1.18 4.10 -1.86
C MET A 85 0.28 3.97 -2.26
N PHE A 86 0.80 2.75 -2.32
CA PHE A 86 2.18 2.55 -2.76
C PHE A 86 2.35 1.24 -3.50
N SER A 87 3.41 1.19 -4.31
CA SER A 87 3.87 -0.02 -4.96
C SER A 87 5.37 -0.18 -4.79
N PHE A 88 5.85 -1.40 -4.70
CA PHE A 88 7.29 -1.69 -4.66
C PHE A 88 7.68 -2.85 -5.55
N LEU A 89 8.91 -2.79 -6.05
CA LEU A 89 9.51 -3.79 -6.93
C LEU A 89 10.24 -4.86 -6.12
N CYS A 90 10.01 -6.14 -6.41
CA CYS A 90 10.70 -7.27 -5.80
C CYS A 90 11.12 -8.30 -6.85
N MET A 91 12.30 -8.89 -6.66
CA MET A 91 12.83 -9.94 -7.53
C MET A 91 12.63 -11.31 -6.89
N ILE A 92 11.81 -12.16 -7.51
CA ILE A 92 11.50 -13.50 -7.02
C ILE A 92 12.36 -14.50 -7.80
N ARG A 93 13.41 -14.99 -7.15
CA ARG A 93 14.42 -15.90 -7.73
C ARG A 93 14.11 -17.39 -7.55
N ASN A 94 12.90 -17.70 -7.09
CA ASN A 94 12.39 -19.05 -6.97
C ASN A 94 10.90 -19.05 -7.34
N PRO A 95 10.50 -19.66 -8.48
CA PRO A 95 9.13 -19.65 -8.96
C PRO A 95 8.11 -20.17 -7.94
N ALA A 96 8.51 -21.15 -7.12
CA ALA A 96 7.63 -21.73 -6.08
C ALA A 96 7.22 -20.71 -5.01
N ARG A 97 7.95 -19.60 -4.86
CA ARG A 97 7.66 -18.54 -3.89
C ARG A 97 6.68 -17.48 -4.41
N LEU A 98 6.40 -17.45 -5.71
CA LEU A 98 5.53 -16.44 -6.32
C LEU A 98 4.14 -16.42 -5.68
N GLY A 99 3.52 -17.59 -5.53
CA GLY A 99 2.19 -17.71 -4.89
C GLY A 99 2.20 -17.37 -3.39
N ALA A 100 3.32 -17.59 -2.70
CA ALA A 100 3.48 -17.26 -1.29
C ALA A 100 3.59 -15.74 -1.05
N MET A 101 4.09 -14.98 -2.04
CA MET A 101 4.29 -13.54 -1.91
C MET A 101 3.00 -12.79 -1.54
N GLN A 102 1.88 -13.16 -2.18
CA GLN A 102 0.57 -12.59 -1.86
C GLN A 102 0.21 -12.77 -0.38
N HIS A 103 0.50 -13.95 0.18
CA HIS A 103 0.18 -14.26 1.57
C HIS A 103 1.11 -13.55 2.55
N LEU A 104 2.40 -13.46 2.22
CA LEU A 104 3.41 -12.78 3.03
C LEU A 104 3.10 -11.29 3.17
N VAL A 105 2.76 -10.62 2.07
CA VAL A 105 2.43 -9.19 2.10
C VAL A 105 1.12 -8.96 2.86
N SER A 106 0.10 -9.79 2.64
CA SER A 106 -1.17 -9.71 3.40
C SER A 106 -0.95 -9.90 4.90
N LEU A 107 -0.11 -10.86 5.30
CA LEU A 107 0.22 -11.10 6.70
C LEU A 107 1.01 -9.94 7.32
N ALA A 108 1.99 -9.40 6.60
CA ALA A 108 2.76 -8.25 7.05
C ALA A 108 1.85 -7.04 7.26
N LEU A 109 0.98 -6.74 6.30
CA LEU A 109 0.04 -5.62 6.40
C LEU A 109 -0.97 -5.82 7.53
N ALA A 110 -1.51 -7.02 7.70
CA ALA A 110 -2.44 -7.32 8.78
C ALA A 110 -1.80 -7.18 10.17
N ARG A 111 -0.52 -7.56 10.32
CA ARG A 111 0.22 -7.39 11.57
C ARG A 111 0.38 -5.91 11.91
N THR A 112 0.83 -5.10 10.96
CA THR A 112 0.98 -3.64 11.16
C THR A 112 -0.37 -2.96 11.42
N ALA A 113 -1.41 -3.29 10.64
CA ALA A 113 -2.73 -2.69 10.84
C ALA A 113 -3.38 -3.08 12.18
N ASN A 114 -3.06 -4.27 12.73
CA ASN A 114 -3.53 -4.70 14.05
C ASN A 114 -2.96 -3.88 15.21
N GLU A 115 -1.87 -3.12 15.00
CA GLU A 115 -1.37 -2.17 16.00
C GLU A 115 -2.28 -0.95 16.15
N VAL A 116 -3.14 -0.68 15.16
CA VAL A 116 -4.06 0.47 15.13
C VAL A 116 -5.51 0.04 15.36
N ALA A 117 -5.98 -0.99 14.67
CA ALA A 117 -7.37 -1.44 14.69
C ALA A 117 -7.45 -2.96 14.62
N ARG A 118 -8.49 -3.57 15.23
CA ARG A 118 -8.69 -5.02 15.13
C ARG A 118 -9.08 -5.41 13.70
N VAL A 119 -8.15 -6.02 12.97
CA VAL A 119 -8.35 -6.42 11.57
C VAL A 119 -8.13 -7.91 11.35
N ARG A 120 -8.73 -8.43 10.28
CA ARG A 120 -8.58 -9.81 9.80
C ARG A 120 -8.26 -9.84 8.31
N ILE A 121 -7.53 -10.87 7.91
CA ILE A 121 -7.28 -11.15 6.50
C ILE A 121 -8.49 -11.88 5.93
N LYS A 122 -9.10 -11.31 4.89
CA LYS A 122 -9.95 -12.07 3.97
C LYS A 122 -9.03 -12.54 2.84
N TRP A 123 -8.65 -13.81 2.91
CA TRP A 123 -7.68 -14.38 1.98
C TRP A 123 -8.15 -14.27 0.52
N PRO A 124 -7.22 -14.06 -0.43
CA PRO A 124 -5.77 -14.03 -0.22
C PRO A 124 -5.17 -12.64 0.07
N ASN A 125 -5.94 -11.56 -0.13
CA ASN A 125 -5.35 -10.26 -0.45
C ASN A 125 -6.06 -9.03 0.14
N ASP A 126 -7.10 -9.23 0.96
CA ASP A 126 -7.89 -8.13 1.50
C ASP A 126 -7.80 -8.10 3.02
N ILE A 127 -7.75 -6.90 3.60
CA ILE A 127 -7.80 -6.68 5.04
C ILE A 127 -9.13 -6.03 5.40
N TYR A 128 -9.80 -6.60 6.39
CA TYR A 128 -11.12 -6.18 6.83
C TYR A 128 -11.17 -5.93 8.34
N SER A 129 -12.05 -5.04 8.76
CA SER A 129 -12.36 -4.78 10.17
C SER A 129 -13.85 -4.94 10.46
N SER A 130 -14.19 -5.30 11.70
CA SER A 130 -15.55 -5.17 12.23
C SER A 130 -15.71 -3.76 12.81
N ALA A 131 -16.58 -2.93 12.23
CA ALA A 131 -16.73 -1.51 12.60
C ALA A 131 -17.36 -1.22 13.97
N ALA A 132 -17.50 -2.21 14.86
CA ALA A 132 -17.75 -2.08 16.31
C ALA A 132 -17.86 -3.48 16.92
N TYR A 133 -17.41 -3.67 18.16
CA TYR A 133 -17.86 -4.82 18.96
C TYR A 133 -19.34 -4.61 19.29
N GLY A 134 -20.20 -5.54 18.87
CA GLY A 134 -21.54 -5.69 19.45
C GLY A 134 -22.75 -5.43 18.57
N ASN A 135 -22.64 -5.05 17.29
CA ASN A 135 -23.80 -4.93 16.40
C ASN A 135 -23.51 -5.59 15.04
N HIS A 136 -24.53 -6.13 14.38
CA HIS A 136 -24.51 -6.87 13.09
C HIS A 136 -23.99 -6.08 11.87
N LYS A 137 -23.08 -5.10 12.03
CA LYS A 137 -22.47 -4.37 10.92
C LYS A 137 -21.60 -5.32 10.09
N PRO A 138 -21.68 -5.25 8.75
CA PRO A 138 -20.86 -6.07 7.87
C PRO A 138 -19.37 -5.71 8.03
N MET A 139 -18.49 -6.69 7.80
CA MET A 139 -17.06 -6.44 7.74
C MET A 139 -16.74 -5.42 6.65
N GLN A 140 -15.97 -4.39 6.99
CA GLN A 140 -15.58 -3.31 6.10
C GLN A 140 -14.15 -3.54 5.61
N LYS A 141 -13.92 -3.37 4.30
CA LYS A 141 -12.58 -3.47 3.72
C LYS A 141 -11.79 -2.22 4.04
N VAL A 142 -10.57 -2.39 4.55
CA VAL A 142 -9.68 -1.28 4.93
C VAL A 142 -8.35 -1.33 4.19
N ALA A 143 -7.99 -2.46 3.60
CA ALA A 143 -6.82 -2.54 2.73
C ALA A 143 -6.95 -3.63 1.65
N GLY A 144 -6.16 -3.50 0.61
CA GLY A 144 -6.04 -4.46 -0.48
C GLY A 144 -4.62 -4.54 -0.99
N ILE A 145 -4.22 -5.75 -1.38
CA ILE A 145 -2.93 -6.05 -1.99
C ILE A 145 -3.18 -6.63 -3.38
N ILE A 146 -2.40 -6.19 -4.37
CA ILE A 146 -2.32 -6.82 -5.69
C ILE A 146 -0.88 -6.98 -6.11
N ILE A 147 -0.57 -8.10 -6.76
CA ILE A 147 0.77 -8.41 -7.24
C ILE A 147 0.68 -8.68 -8.73
N ASN A 148 1.37 -7.85 -9.51
CA ASN A 148 1.59 -8.09 -10.92
C ASN A 148 3.00 -8.65 -11.09
N SER A 149 3.11 -9.80 -11.75
CA SER A 149 4.41 -10.44 -11.98
C SER A 149 4.65 -10.74 -13.45
N SER A 150 5.91 -10.61 -13.86
CA SER A 150 6.38 -10.94 -15.21
C SER A 150 7.61 -11.84 -15.08
N SER A 151 7.69 -12.89 -15.89
CA SER A 151 8.90 -13.72 -15.96
C SER A 151 10.02 -12.91 -16.62
N ILE A 152 11.19 -12.88 -15.99
CA ILE A 152 12.44 -12.36 -16.57
C ILE A 152 13.21 -13.53 -17.19
N SER A 153 13.20 -14.68 -16.53
CA SER A 153 13.79 -15.92 -16.99
C SER A 153 12.97 -17.12 -16.48
N SER A 154 13.41 -18.35 -16.79
CA SER A 154 12.75 -19.57 -16.31
C SER A 154 12.72 -19.70 -14.78
N LEU A 155 13.63 -19.03 -14.07
CA LEU A 155 13.77 -19.12 -12.61
C LEU A 155 13.51 -17.80 -11.88
N GLU A 156 13.41 -16.69 -12.62
CA GLU A 156 13.29 -15.36 -12.04
C GLU A 156 12.05 -14.62 -12.54
N PHE A 157 11.32 -14.04 -11.58
CA PHE A 157 10.16 -13.20 -11.82
C PHE A 157 10.39 -11.82 -11.24
N LEU A 158 10.01 -10.81 -12.01
CA LEU A 158 9.75 -9.49 -11.50
C LEU A 158 8.37 -9.48 -10.86
N ALA A 159 8.24 -8.97 -9.64
CA ALA A 159 6.96 -8.71 -9.01
C ALA A 159 6.86 -7.23 -8.63
N ILE A 160 5.80 -6.58 -9.07
CA ILE A 160 5.40 -5.26 -8.58
C ILE A 160 4.21 -5.48 -7.65
N VAL A 161 4.42 -5.16 -6.38
CA VAL A 161 3.42 -5.33 -5.32
C VAL A 161 2.77 -3.98 -5.07
N GLY A 162 1.49 -3.85 -5.41
CA GLY A 162 0.65 -2.71 -5.07
C GLY A 162 -0.10 -2.93 -3.76
N VAL A 163 -0.07 -1.93 -2.88
CA VAL A 163 -0.76 -1.92 -1.60
C VAL A 163 -1.58 -0.64 -1.49
N GLY A 164 -2.85 -0.79 -1.18
CA GLY A 164 -3.75 0.30 -0.83
C GLY A 164 -4.30 0.12 0.57
N VAL A 165 -4.20 1.15 1.40
CA VAL A 165 -4.71 1.16 2.78
C VAL A 165 -5.52 2.42 3.00
N ASN A 166 -6.73 2.28 3.50
CA ASN A 166 -7.54 3.40 3.96
C ASN A 166 -7.06 3.78 5.35
N VAL A 167 -6.22 4.80 5.48
CA VAL A 167 -5.59 5.16 6.76
C VAL A 167 -6.42 6.21 7.47
N GLU A 168 -6.64 7.33 6.79
CA GLU A 168 -7.26 8.51 7.37
C GLU A 168 -8.23 9.23 6.44
N ASN A 169 -8.50 8.64 5.29
CA ASN A 169 -9.41 9.22 4.32
C ASN A 169 -10.84 9.33 4.86
N ASP A 170 -11.57 10.27 4.27
CA ASP A 170 -13.00 10.42 4.47
C ASP A 170 -13.79 9.42 3.59
N HIS A 171 -15.12 9.55 3.57
CA HIS A 171 -16.05 8.83 2.72
C HIS A 171 -15.60 8.74 1.23
N PRO A 172 -16.00 7.68 0.50
CA PRO A 172 -17.02 6.68 0.84
C PRO A 172 -16.51 5.44 1.58
N THR A 173 -15.21 5.33 1.84
CA THR A 173 -14.61 4.11 2.40
C THR A 173 -14.35 4.22 3.91
N THR A 174 -14.36 3.08 4.60
CA THR A 174 -13.92 3.01 6.01
C THR A 174 -12.39 3.00 6.06
N CYS A 175 -11.82 3.82 6.95
CA CYS A 175 -10.38 3.94 7.17
C CYS A 175 -9.97 3.46 8.57
N LEU A 176 -8.68 3.15 8.78
CA LEU A 176 -8.16 2.64 10.04
C LEU A 176 -8.36 3.61 11.21
N ARG A 177 -8.25 4.92 10.97
CA ARG A 177 -8.47 5.94 12.01
C ARG A 177 -9.86 5.83 12.64
N SER A 178 -10.92 5.71 11.84
CA SER A 178 -12.30 5.72 12.34
C SER A 178 -12.70 4.45 13.12
N ILE A 179 -11.85 3.43 13.10
CA ILE A 179 -12.06 2.14 13.78
C ILE A 179 -10.91 1.79 14.74
N ALA A 180 -10.04 2.76 15.06
CA ALA A 180 -8.90 2.56 15.93
C ALA A 180 -9.37 2.12 17.33
N VAL A 181 -8.63 1.20 17.95
CA VAL A 181 -8.97 0.73 19.29
C VAL A 181 -8.60 1.80 20.30
N GLY A 182 -9.60 2.54 20.79
CA GLY A 182 -9.42 3.55 21.83
C GLY A 182 -9.78 4.98 21.41
N ASP A 183 -10.60 5.19 20.38
CA ASP A 183 -11.13 6.52 20.07
C ASP A 183 -12.54 6.72 20.70
N PRO A 184 -12.66 7.49 21.81
CA PRO A 184 -13.94 7.89 22.37
C PRO A 184 -14.64 9.03 21.58
N GLU A 185 -14.04 9.62 20.54
CA GLU A 185 -14.58 10.83 19.89
C GLU A 185 -15.67 10.61 18.82
N VAL A 186 -16.17 9.38 18.60
CA VAL A 186 -17.39 9.17 17.79
C VAL A 186 -18.67 9.44 18.61
N VAL A 187 -18.54 9.79 19.89
CA VAL A 187 -19.61 10.44 20.68
C VAL A 187 -19.41 11.95 20.57
N THR A 188 -20.41 12.68 20.06
CA THR A 188 -20.48 14.15 19.87
C THR A 188 -20.05 14.73 18.51
N ARG A 189 -20.81 14.40 17.47
CA ARG A 189 -21.40 15.47 16.64
C ARG A 189 -22.90 15.20 16.51
N GLY A 190 -23.66 15.87 17.38
CA GLY A 190 -25.09 16.12 17.17
C GLY A 190 -25.29 17.27 16.18
#